data_AF-G9K442-F1
#
_entry.id   AF-G9K442-F1
#
_cell.length_a   1.000
_cell.length_b   1.000
_cell.length_c   1.000
_cell.angle_alpha   90.00
_cell.angle_beta   90.00
_cell.angle_gamma   90.00
#
_symmetry.space_group_name_H-M   'P 1'
#
loop_
_entity.id
_entity.type
_entity.pdbx_description
1 polymer ?
#
loop_
_entity_poly.entity_id
_entity_poly.type
_entity_poly.pdbx_seq_one_letter_code
_entity_poly.pdbx_strand_id
1 'polypeptide(L)'
;AGDHMQLSPFVYSEFARERNLHVSLLDRLYEHYPAEFPCRILLCENYRSHEAIINYTSELFYEGKLMASGKQPAHKDFYPLTFFTARG
;
A
#
# COMPACT_ATOMS: atom_id res chain seq x y z
N ALA A 1 -2.84 0.16 14.41
CA ALA A 1 -1.88 0.38 13.31
C ALA A 1 -2.26 -0.54 12.15
N GLY A 2 -2.01 -0.10 10.92
CA GLY A 2 -2.38 -0.82 9.69
C GLY A 2 -2.03 0.03 8.46
N ASP A 3 -2.46 -0.40 7.29
CA ASP A 3 -2.25 0.31 6.03
C ASP A 3 -3.59 0.52 5.30
N HIS A 4 -4.00 1.79 5.18
CA HIS A 4 -5.27 2.19 4.58
C HIS A 4 -5.25 2.12 3.03
N MET A 5 -4.07 1.95 2.42
CA MET A 5 -3.92 1.77 0.97
C MET A 5 -4.06 0.31 0.53
N GLN A 6 -4.25 -0.61 1.48
CA GLN A 6 -4.45 -2.03 1.22
C GLN A 6 -5.94 -2.43 1.28
N LEU A 7 -6.22 -3.71 1.11
CA LEU A 7 -7.58 -4.22 1.07
C LEU A 7 -8.34 -3.93 2.37
N SER A 8 -9.49 -3.26 2.25
CA SER A 8 -10.45 -3.11 3.35
C SER A 8 -11.08 -4.46 3.71
N PRO A 9 -11.61 -4.61 4.93
CA PRO A 9 -12.33 -5.81 5.35
C PRO A 9 -13.51 -6.12 4.43
N PHE A 10 -13.62 -7.37 4.00
CA PHE A 10 -14.75 -7.81 3.20
C PHE A 10 -16.00 -8.01 4.06
N VAL A 11 -17.13 -7.43 3.65
CA VAL A 11 -18.43 -7.55 4.34
C VAL A 11 -19.46 -8.15 3.39
N TYR A 12 -20.01 -9.31 3.75
CA TYR A 12 -20.97 -10.03 2.92
C TYR A 12 -22.34 -9.36 2.83
N SER A 13 -22.80 -8.73 3.92
CA SER A 13 -24.12 -8.10 3.97
C SER A 13 -24.13 -6.79 3.18
N GLU A 14 -24.96 -6.73 2.15
CA GLU A 14 -25.16 -5.52 1.35
C GLU A 14 -25.70 -4.36 2.20
N PHE A 15 -26.70 -4.62 3.05
CA PHE A 15 -27.24 -3.66 4.02
C PHE A 15 -26.15 -3.04 4.91
N ALA A 16 -25.17 -3.84 5.34
CA ALA A 16 -24.05 -3.37 6.14
C ALA A 16 -23.05 -2.54 5.31
N ARG A 17 -22.81 -2.93 4.06
CA ARG A 17 -21.96 -2.17 3.13
C ARG A 17 -22.55 -0.81 2.80
N GLU A 18 -23.86 -0.72 2.56
CA GLU A 18 -24.59 0.55 2.34
C GLU A 18 -24.48 1.51 3.53
N ARG A 19 -24.23 0.97 4.72
CA ARG A 19 -23.99 1.73 5.96
C ARG A 19 -22.51 1.94 6.26
N ASN A 20 -21.65 1.70 5.27
CA ASN A 20 -20.19 1.86 5.36
C ASN A 20 -19.51 1.04 6.46
N LEU A 21 -20.11 -0.07 6.90
CA LEU A 21 -19.52 -0.93 7.94
C LEU A 21 -18.29 -1.72 7.46
N HIS A 22 -17.99 -1.67 6.16
CA HIS A 22 -16.77 -2.22 5.56
C HIS A 22 -15.59 -1.24 5.64
N VAL A 23 -15.84 0.05 5.93
CA VAL A 23 -14.80 1.07 6.09
C VAL A 23 -14.20 0.94 7.49
N SER A 24 -12.90 0.72 7.57
CA SER A 24 -12.25 0.47 8.85
C SER A 24 -12.24 1.73 9.72
N LEU A 25 -12.04 1.56 11.03
CA LEU A 25 -11.79 2.72 11.90
C LEU A 25 -10.52 3.47 11.47
N LEU A 26 -9.50 2.77 10.97
CA LEU A 26 -8.26 3.39 10.51
C LEU A 26 -8.52 4.36 9.35
N ASP A 27 -9.25 3.91 8.32
CA ASP A 27 -9.54 4.72 7.13
C ASP A 27 -10.38 5.94 7.51
N ARG A 28 -11.39 5.76 8.36
CA ARG A 28 -12.22 6.87 8.86
C ARG A 28 -11.41 7.93 9.62
N LEU A 29 -10.47 7.50 10.47
CA LEU A 29 -9.60 8.43 11.20
C LEU A 29 -8.56 9.08 10.28
N TYR A 30 -8.06 8.34 9.29
CA TYR A 30 -7.10 8.85 8.31
C TYR A 30 -7.68 9.99 7.47
N GLU A 31 -8.93 9.84 7.00
CA GLU A 31 -9.66 10.89 6.27
C GLU A 31 -10.07 12.06 7.17
N HIS A 32 -10.37 11.79 8.45
CA HIS A 32 -10.83 12.83 9.37
C HIS A 32 -9.71 13.77 9.83
N TYR A 33 -8.50 13.24 10.04
CA TYR A 33 -7.38 14.03 10.58
C TYR A 33 -6.46 14.57 9.47
N PRO A 34 -5.97 15.82 9.63
CA PRO A 34 -5.02 16.42 8.68
C PRO A 34 -3.69 15.64 8.66
N ALA A 35 -2.91 15.84 7.59
CA ALA A 35 -1.65 15.12 7.38
C ALA A 35 -0.63 15.36 8.51
N GLU A 36 -0.67 16.54 9.14
CA GLU A 36 0.23 16.96 10.22
C GLU A 36 -0.21 16.43 11.60
N PHE A 37 -1.32 15.69 11.68
CA PHE A 37 -1.81 15.16 12.94
C PHE A 37 -0.79 14.17 13.53
N PRO A 38 -0.39 14.30 14.81
CA PRO A 38 0.74 13.57 15.38
C PRO A 38 0.55 12.04 15.41
N CYS A 39 -0.69 11.56 15.36
CA CYS A 39 -0.98 10.13 15.30
C CYS A 39 -1.06 9.56 13.88
N ARG A 40 -0.90 10.38 12.84
CA ARG A 40 -0.84 9.95 11.43
C ARG A 40 0.61 9.74 11.02
N ILE A 41 1.17 8.61 11.43
CA ILE A 41 2.58 8.27 11.22
C ILE A 41 2.70 7.35 10.00
N LEU A 42 3.53 7.75 9.02
CA LEU A 42 3.92 6.91 7.89
C LEU A 42 5.30 6.29 8.16
N LEU A 43 5.39 4.96 8.06
CA LEU A 43 6.67 4.24 8.12
C LEU A 43 7.24 4.17 6.70
N CYS A 44 8.35 4.88 6.47
CA CYS A 44 8.88 5.09 5.11
C CYS A 44 9.91 4.06 4.66
N GLU A 45 10.40 3.16 5.51
CA GLU A 45 11.46 2.22 5.14
C GLU A 45 10.90 0.81 4.89
N ASN A 46 11.05 0.33 3.66
CA ASN A 46 10.69 -1.01 3.26
C ASN A 46 11.92 -1.91 3.20
N TYR A 47 11.89 -3.00 3.97
CA TYR A 47 13.01 -3.94 4.09
C TYR A 47 12.84 -5.23 3.26
N ARG A 48 11.72 -5.35 2.52
CA ARG A 48 11.33 -6.60 1.86
C ARG A 48 11.68 -6.65 0.38
N SER A 49 11.32 -5.62 -0.39
CA SER A 49 11.36 -5.69 -1.86
C SER A 49 12.52 -4.91 -2.47
N HIS A 50 12.86 -5.24 -3.72
CA HIS A 50 13.85 -4.50 -4.50
C HIS A 50 13.39 -3.07 -4.80
N GLU A 51 14.33 -2.12 -4.89
CA GLU A 51 14.09 -0.70 -5.14
C GLU A 51 13.13 -0.42 -6.29
N ALA A 52 13.36 -0.98 -7.48
CA ALA A 52 12.46 -0.87 -8.63
C ALA A 52 10.96 -1.17 -8.33
N ILE A 53 10.68 -2.18 -7.49
CA ILE A 53 9.32 -2.53 -7.09
C ILE A 53 8.77 -1.49 -6.10
N ILE A 54 9.60 -1.10 -5.13
CA ILE A 54 9.21 -0.10 -4.13
C ILE A 54 8.92 1.25 -4.76
N ASN A 55 9.79 1.74 -5.65
CA ASN A 55 9.60 3.03 -6.32
C ASN A 55 8.26 3.09 -7.05
N TYR A 56 7.91 2.04 -7.80
CA TYR A 56 6.61 1.95 -8.47
C TYR A 56 5.42 2.01 -7.49
N THR A 57 5.45 1.23 -6.41
CA THR A 57 4.36 1.26 -5.41
C THR A 57 4.32 2.56 -4.60
N SER A 58 5.49 3.17 -4.35
CA SER A 58 5.67 4.40 -3.59
C SER A 58 5.01 5.58 -4.31
N GLU A 59 5.28 5.73 -5.61
CA GLU A 59 4.68 6.77 -6.44
C GLU A 59 3.16 6.65 -6.51
N LEU A 60 2.64 5.43 -6.66
CA LEU A 60 1.21 5.20 -6.84
C LEU A 60 0.38 5.36 -5.56
N PHE A 61 0.91 4.93 -4.41
CA PHE A 61 0.10 4.79 -3.19
C PHE A 61 0.60 5.60 -2.00
N TYR A 62 1.85 6.05 -2.01
CA TYR A 62 2.49 6.65 -0.83
C TYR A 62 3.18 7.98 -1.14
N GLU A 63 2.75 8.69 -2.18
CA GLU A 63 3.27 10.02 -2.56
C GLU A 63 4.80 10.04 -2.77
N GLY A 64 5.39 8.91 -3.18
CA GLY A 64 6.84 8.77 -3.35
C GLY A 64 7.64 8.71 -2.05
N LYS A 65 6.99 8.58 -0.88
CA LYS A 65 7.65 8.62 0.44
C LYS A 65 8.28 7.29 0.89
N LEU A 66 7.84 6.17 0.33
CA LEU A 66 8.36 4.85 0.67
C LEU A 66 9.73 4.61 0.00
N MET A 67 10.69 4.15 0.79
CA MET A 67 12.09 3.92 0.42
C MET A 67 12.45 2.44 0.55
N ALA A 68 13.27 1.92 -0.36
CA ALA A 68 13.81 0.57 -0.23
C ALA A 68 15.08 0.58 0.63
N SER A 69 14.99 0.00 1.82
CA SER A 69 16.11 -0.18 2.75
C SER A 69 16.63 -1.63 2.76
N GLY A 70 15.92 -2.55 2.09
CA GLY A 70 16.36 -3.93 1.90
C GLY A 70 17.42 -4.07 0.79
N LYS A 71 18.44 -4.90 1.01
CA LYS A 71 19.47 -5.23 0.00
C LYS A 71 19.10 -6.48 -0.79
N GLN A 72 17.95 -6.43 -1.47
CA GLN A 72 17.47 -7.59 -2.24
C GLN A 72 18.35 -7.82 -3.48
N PRO A 73 18.86 -9.03 -3.72
CA PRO A 73 19.67 -9.31 -4.89
C PRO A 73 18.83 -9.24 -6.17
N ALA A 74 19.44 -8.80 -7.27
CA ALA A 74 18.82 -8.88 -8.58
C ALA A 74 18.80 -10.32 -9.11
N HIS A 75 17.75 -10.68 -9.84
CA HIS A 75 17.75 -11.91 -10.62
C HIS A 75 18.73 -11.79 -11.79
N LYS A 76 19.36 -12.89 -12.21
CA LYS A 76 20.40 -12.90 -13.25
C LYS A 76 19.86 -12.44 -14.60
N ASP A 77 18.69 -12.95 -14.97
CA ASP A 77 18.15 -12.81 -16.33
C ASP A 77 16.95 -11.86 -16.42
N PHE A 78 16.36 -11.46 -15.29
CA PHE A 78 15.08 -10.75 -15.27
C PHE A 78 15.18 -9.49 -14.42
N TYR A 79 14.65 -8.39 -14.95
CA TYR A 79 14.49 -7.16 -14.20
C TYR A 79 13.40 -7.32 -13.12
N PRO A 80 13.56 -6.77 -11.90
CA PRO A 80 12.61 -6.99 -10.80
C PRO A 80 11.16 -6.58 -11.10
N LEU A 81 10.94 -5.65 -12.02
CA LEU A 81 9.60 -5.21 -12.44
C LEU A 81 9.38 -5.56 -13.92
N THR A 82 8.99 -6.80 -14.19
CA THR A 82 8.73 -7.29 -15.56
C THR A 82 7.31 -7.84 -15.65
N PHE A 83 6.55 -7.39 -16.66
CA PHE A 83 5.21 -7.90 -16.98
C PHE A 83 5.23 -8.67 -18.29
N PHE A 84 4.72 -9.90 -18.28
CA PHE A 84 4.62 -10.74 -19.48
C PHE A 84 3.18 -10.76 -19.98
N THR A 85 2.97 -10.46 -21.26
CA THR A 85 1.67 -10.61 -21.90
C THR A 85 1.53 -12.03 -22.46
N ALA A 86 0.49 -12.76 -22.06
CA ALA A 86 0.09 -13.99 -22.73
C ALA A 86 -1.07 -13.69 -23.69
N ARG A 87 -0.99 -14.19 -24.93
CA ARG A 87 -2.13 -14.22 -25.85
C ARG A 87 -2.71 -15.63 -25.81
N GLY A 88 -3.96 -15.75 -25.37
CA GLY A 88 -4.72 -17.00 -25.39
C GLY A 88 -5.13 -17.42 -26.79
#